data_AF-A0A3N5RQT6-F1
#
_entry.id   AF-A0A3N5RQT6-F1
#
_cell.length_a   1.000
_cell.length_b   1.000
_cell.length_c   1.000
_cell.angle_alpha   90.00
_cell.angle_beta   90.00
_cell.angle_gamma   90.00
#
_symmetry.space_group_name_H-M   'P 1'
#
loop_
_entity.id
_entity.type
_entity.pdbx_description
1 polymer ?
#
loop_
_entity_poly.entity_id
_entity_poly.type
_entity_poly.pdbx_seq_one_letter_code
_entity_poly.pdbx_strand_id
1 'polypeptide(L)'
;VLVVWGVVVQSPHEETASSVKTPNPSKATWYFLGLQEMLVYYDPWMAGVVLPSVILVGLMALPYIDFNKLGNGYYTFNERKFSVITFLFGFIPLWIGLIILGTFLRGPNWNFFGIYEFWDVHKLEVLNNVNLSEYVWIRTLDQPLPAAAADASAGAKTVAILWRESVGLIAVLAYLVVLPPLMAMTVFRKFFIRMGFVRFMVLSNLILFMAALPIKMVLRWAFNLKYIVAIPEWFFNI
;
A
#
# COMPACT_ATOMS: atom_id res chain seq x y z
N VAL A 1 -34.50 -11.22 0.58
CA VAL A 1 -33.65 -10.13 1.09
C VAL A 1 -33.18 -9.19 -0.02
N LEU A 2 -32.38 -9.66 -1.00
CA LEU A 2 -31.90 -8.78 -2.09
C LEU A 2 -33.02 -8.15 -2.95
N VAL A 3 -34.10 -8.89 -3.24
CA VAL A 3 -35.27 -8.37 -3.98
C VAL A 3 -35.97 -7.25 -3.19
N VAL A 4 -36.13 -7.44 -1.88
CA VAL A 4 -36.74 -6.42 -1.00
C VAL A 4 -35.87 -5.17 -0.96
N TRP A 5 -34.54 -5.33 -0.85
CA TRP A 5 -33.60 -4.21 -0.87
C TRP A 5 -33.64 -3.43 -2.19
N GLY A 6 -33.66 -4.12 -3.33
CA GLY A 6 -33.72 -3.49 -4.65
C GLY A 6 -35.03 -2.75 -4.96
N VAL A 7 -36.12 -3.08 -4.26
CA VAL A 7 -37.41 -2.38 -4.37
C VAL A 7 -37.49 -1.19 -3.42
N VAL A 8 -36.94 -1.33 -2.20
CA VAL A 8 -37.08 -0.32 -1.14
C VAL A 8 -36.02 0.78 -1.26
N VAL A 9 -34.81 0.47 -1.73
CA VAL A 9 -33.71 1.44 -1.83
C VAL A 9 -33.57 1.90 -3.27
N GLN A 10 -33.85 3.18 -3.51
CA GLN A 10 -33.66 3.79 -4.81
C GLN A 10 -32.17 3.79 -5.17
N SER A 11 -31.86 3.42 -6.42
CA SER A 11 -30.47 3.37 -6.86
C SER A 11 -29.83 4.76 -6.81
N PRO A 12 -28.66 4.93 -6.18
CA PRO A 12 -27.96 6.21 -6.08
C PRO A 12 -27.21 6.54 -7.38
N HIS A 13 -27.92 6.57 -8.51
CA HIS A 13 -27.35 7.00 -9.78
C HIS A 13 -27.35 8.52 -9.88
N GLU A 14 -26.23 9.08 -10.34
CA GLU A 14 -26.16 10.50 -10.69
C GLU A 14 -26.83 10.77 -12.04
N GLU A 15 -26.93 12.05 -12.40
CA GLU A 15 -27.36 12.52 -13.71
C GLU A 15 -26.51 11.94 -14.85
N THR A 16 -27.02 12.00 -16.08
CA THR A 16 -26.30 11.49 -17.25
C THR A 16 -24.90 12.06 -17.34
N ALA A 17 -23.91 11.19 -17.57
CA ALA A 17 -22.51 11.57 -17.60
C ALA A 17 -22.25 12.74 -18.58
N SER A 18 -21.47 13.71 -18.12
CA SER A 18 -21.03 14.85 -18.91
C SER A 18 -19.51 14.94 -18.86
N SER A 19 -18.87 15.18 -20.01
CA SER A 19 -17.42 15.39 -20.08
C SER A 19 -16.96 16.71 -19.44
N VAL A 20 -17.90 17.61 -19.10
CA VAL A 20 -17.60 18.96 -18.59
C VAL A 20 -17.70 19.03 -17.06
N LYS A 21 -18.30 18.02 -16.40
CA LYS A 21 -18.50 18.00 -14.94
C LYS A 21 -17.98 16.67 -14.37
N THR A 22 -16.92 16.74 -13.58
CA THR A 22 -16.44 15.60 -12.80
C THR A 22 -17.05 15.67 -11.40
N PRO A 23 -17.71 14.61 -10.90
CA PRO A 23 -18.27 14.60 -9.56
C PRO A 23 -17.16 14.70 -8.50
N ASN A 24 -17.41 15.50 -7.46
CA ASN A 24 -16.49 15.67 -6.33
C ASN A 24 -17.26 15.45 -5.02
N PRO A 25 -16.92 14.41 -4.24
CA PRO A 25 -15.86 13.41 -4.45
C PRO A 25 -16.24 12.32 -5.46
N SER A 26 -15.29 11.90 -6.29
CA SER A 26 -15.44 10.71 -7.14
C SER A 26 -15.09 9.46 -6.32
N LYS A 27 -16.09 8.81 -5.74
CA LYS A 27 -15.92 7.55 -5.00
C LYS A 27 -16.15 6.35 -5.91
N ALA A 28 -15.22 5.41 -5.90
CA ALA A 28 -15.41 4.11 -6.49
C ALA A 28 -16.51 3.33 -5.74
N THR A 29 -16.97 2.24 -6.34
CA THR A 29 -17.88 1.30 -5.69
C THR A 29 -17.26 0.74 -4.40
N TRP A 30 -18.10 0.39 -3.42
CA TRP A 30 -17.67 0.06 -2.06
C TRP A 30 -16.59 -1.04 -1.97
N TYR A 31 -16.60 -2.01 -2.89
CA TYR A 31 -15.63 -3.10 -2.94
C TYR A 31 -14.28 -2.71 -3.54
N PHE A 32 -14.19 -1.56 -4.22
CA PHE A 32 -12.92 -0.96 -4.68
C PHE A 32 -12.44 0.18 -3.79
N LEU A 33 -13.25 0.63 -2.85
CA LEU A 33 -12.95 1.81 -2.05
C LEU A 33 -11.70 1.65 -1.17
N GLY A 34 -11.43 0.42 -0.71
CA GLY A 34 -10.18 0.10 -0.01
C GLY A 34 -8.94 0.31 -0.91
N LEU A 35 -9.02 -0.11 -2.18
CA LEU A 35 -7.95 0.14 -3.16
C LEU A 35 -7.82 1.63 -3.50
N GLN A 36 -8.94 2.34 -3.57
CA GLN A 36 -8.92 3.79 -3.79
C GLN A 36 -8.23 4.52 -2.65
N GLU A 37 -8.46 4.09 -1.41
CA GLU A 37 -7.76 4.66 -0.25
C GLU A 37 -6.25 4.39 -0.30
N MET A 38 -5.81 3.25 -0.86
CA MET A 38 -4.39 2.98 -1.07
C MET A 38 -3.71 3.96 -2.05
N LEU A 39 -4.46 4.59 -2.97
CA LEU A 39 -3.93 5.62 -3.89
C LEU A 39 -3.49 6.90 -3.18
N VAL A 40 -3.90 7.11 -1.93
CA VAL A 40 -3.39 8.22 -1.11
C VAL A 40 -1.93 7.99 -0.73
N TYR A 41 -1.53 6.73 -0.58
CA TYR A 41 -0.23 6.34 -0.05
C TYR A 41 0.75 5.86 -1.13
N TYR A 42 0.22 5.36 -2.25
CA TYR A 42 1.01 4.79 -3.34
C TYR A 42 0.63 5.41 -4.68
N ASP A 43 1.61 5.43 -5.58
CA ASP A 43 1.35 5.83 -6.96
C ASP A 43 0.39 4.86 -7.67
N PRO A 44 -0.34 5.33 -8.71
CA PRO A 44 -1.38 4.55 -9.38
C PRO A 44 -0.94 3.19 -9.89
N TRP A 45 0.31 3.05 -10.34
CA TRP A 45 0.83 1.77 -10.84
C TRP A 45 1.00 0.73 -9.71
N MET A 46 1.43 1.16 -8.53
CA MET A 46 1.65 0.29 -7.37
C MET A 46 0.31 -0.11 -6.74
N ALA A 47 -0.56 0.86 -6.45
CA ALA A 47 -1.87 0.61 -5.86
C ALA A 47 -2.87 -0.03 -6.83
N GLY A 48 -2.82 0.31 -8.11
CA GLY A 48 -3.77 -0.16 -9.11
C GLY A 48 -3.39 -1.47 -9.80
N VAL A 49 -2.09 -1.79 -9.92
CA VAL A 49 -1.63 -2.97 -10.68
C VAL A 49 -0.84 -3.93 -9.81
N VAL A 50 0.24 -3.48 -9.18
CA VAL A 50 1.17 -4.38 -8.46
C VAL A 50 0.52 -5.01 -7.23
N LEU A 51 -0.01 -4.20 -6.30
CA LEU A 51 -0.57 -4.72 -5.05
C LEU A 51 -1.79 -5.64 -5.29
N PRO A 52 -2.75 -5.30 -6.17
CA PRO A 52 -3.82 -6.23 -6.54
C PRO A 52 -3.32 -7.54 -7.15
N SER A 53 -2.30 -7.48 -8.01
CA SER A 53 -1.69 -8.68 -8.61
C SER A 53 -1.01 -9.56 -7.57
N VAL A 54 -0.29 -8.95 -6.61
CA VAL A 54 0.36 -9.66 -5.50
C VAL A 54 -0.69 -10.30 -4.58
N ILE A 55 -1.81 -9.62 -4.30
CA ILE A 55 -2.93 -10.19 -3.53
C ILE A 55 -3.48 -11.43 -4.25
N LEU A 56 -3.77 -11.32 -5.54
CA LEU A 56 -4.35 -12.40 -6.34
C LEU A 56 -3.41 -13.62 -6.43
N VAL A 57 -2.13 -13.40 -6.76
CA VAL A 57 -1.12 -14.46 -6.77
C VAL A 57 -0.91 -15.04 -5.38
N GLY A 58 -0.92 -14.19 -4.34
CA GLY A 58 -0.83 -14.62 -2.94
C GLY A 58 -1.96 -15.57 -2.55
N LEU A 59 -3.21 -15.25 -2.92
CA LEU A 59 -4.37 -16.12 -2.69
C LEU A 59 -4.24 -17.46 -3.43
N MET A 60 -3.74 -17.46 -4.68
CA MET A 60 -3.46 -18.69 -5.44
C MET A 60 -2.34 -19.52 -4.79
N ALA A 61 -1.39 -18.86 -4.13
CA ALA A 61 -0.27 -19.52 -3.48
C ALA A 61 -0.62 -20.15 -2.12
N LEU A 62 -1.72 -19.72 -1.47
CA LEU A 62 -2.12 -20.20 -0.13
C LEU A 62 -2.16 -21.74 0.00
N PRO A 63 -2.75 -22.52 -0.93
CA PRO A 63 -2.79 -23.98 -0.81
C PRO A 63 -1.41 -24.64 -0.82
N TYR A 64 -0.42 -24.00 -1.42
CA TYR A 64 0.96 -24.51 -1.54
C TYR A 64 1.84 -24.08 -0.37
N ILE A 65 1.51 -22.96 0.25
CA ILE A 65 2.23 -22.37 1.38
C ILE A 65 1.73 -22.96 2.70
N ASP A 66 0.43 -23.23 2.83
CA ASP A 66 -0.16 -23.78 4.04
C ASP A 66 0.15 -25.28 4.20
N PHE A 67 1.00 -25.59 5.16
CA PHE A 67 1.37 -26.96 5.51
C PHE A 67 0.50 -27.56 6.62
N ASN A 68 -0.33 -26.75 7.29
CA ASN A 68 -1.18 -27.24 8.37
C ASN A 68 -2.47 -27.84 7.77
N LYS A 69 -2.75 -29.11 8.08
CA LYS A 69 -3.95 -29.82 7.61
C LYS A 69 -5.10 -29.81 8.63
N LEU A 70 -4.82 -29.53 9.90
CA LEU A 70 -5.83 -29.48 10.98
C LEU A 70 -6.78 -28.32 10.76
N GLY A 71 -8.02 -28.33 11.24
CA GLY A 71 -8.95 -27.21 11.05
C GLY A 71 -9.45 -26.99 9.62
N ASN A 72 -9.34 -28.02 8.77
CA ASN A 72 -9.96 -28.01 7.44
C ASN A 72 -11.37 -28.62 7.55
N GLY A 73 -12.40 -27.87 7.15
CA GLY A 73 -13.80 -28.30 7.25
C GLY A 73 -14.49 -28.04 8.59
N TYR A 74 -13.79 -27.48 9.58
CA TYR A 74 -14.38 -27.02 10.85
C TYR A 74 -13.66 -25.78 11.38
N TYR A 75 -14.36 -24.97 12.18
CA TYR A 75 -13.78 -23.77 12.78
C TYR A 75 -12.92 -24.12 14.00
N THR A 76 -11.66 -23.66 14.00
CA THR A 76 -10.73 -23.80 15.13
C THR A 76 -9.73 -22.65 15.15
N PHE A 77 -9.69 -21.90 16.24
CA PHE A 77 -8.70 -20.84 16.42
C PHE A 77 -7.37 -21.41 16.93
N ASN A 78 -7.42 -22.34 17.88
CA ASN A 78 -6.23 -22.81 18.59
C ASN A 78 -5.25 -23.58 17.70
N GLU A 79 -5.75 -24.30 16.70
CA GLU A 79 -4.91 -25.11 15.81
C GLU A 79 -4.30 -24.30 14.65
N ARG A 80 -4.81 -23.08 14.37
CA ARG A 80 -4.42 -22.24 13.22
C ARG A 80 -4.19 -20.76 13.58
N LYS A 81 -3.78 -20.47 14.81
CA LYS A 81 -3.64 -19.08 15.32
C LYS A 81 -2.90 -18.15 14.35
N PHE A 82 -1.76 -18.59 13.81
CA PHE A 82 -0.99 -17.79 12.85
C PHE A 82 -1.80 -17.43 11.60
N SER A 83 -2.33 -18.42 10.88
CA SER A 83 -3.09 -18.20 9.64
C SER A 83 -4.34 -17.35 9.89
N VAL A 84 -5.06 -17.59 10.98
CA VAL A 84 -6.27 -16.84 11.33
C VAL A 84 -5.94 -15.39 11.69
N ILE A 85 -4.92 -15.16 12.52
CA ILE A 85 -4.51 -13.79 12.91
C ILE A 85 -4.00 -13.02 11.70
N THR A 86 -3.14 -13.62 10.87
CA THR A 86 -2.62 -12.97 9.65
C THR A 86 -3.76 -12.62 8.69
N PHE A 87 -4.71 -13.53 8.48
CA PHE A 87 -5.87 -13.26 7.64
C PHE A 87 -6.76 -12.15 8.22
N LEU A 88 -7.12 -12.22 9.50
CA LEU A 88 -7.95 -11.21 10.15
C LEU A 88 -7.28 -9.84 10.19
N PHE A 89 -5.95 -9.78 10.33
CA PHE A 89 -5.19 -8.53 10.26
C PHE A 89 -5.25 -7.91 8.86
N GLY A 90 -5.08 -8.72 7.81
CA GLY A 90 -5.24 -8.24 6.43
C GLY A 90 -6.69 -7.85 6.11
N PHE A 91 -7.66 -8.61 6.60
CA PHE A 91 -9.06 -8.42 6.25
C PHE A 91 -9.74 -7.30 7.04
N ILE A 92 -9.58 -7.24 8.36
CA ILE A 92 -10.31 -6.27 9.19
C ILE A 92 -9.63 -4.88 9.14
N PRO A 93 -8.42 -4.67 9.70
CA PRO A 93 -7.75 -3.37 9.65
C PRO A 93 -7.47 -2.89 8.22
N LEU A 94 -6.86 -3.71 7.37
CA LEU A 94 -6.36 -3.25 6.07
C LEU A 94 -7.44 -3.24 4.99
N TRP A 95 -8.38 -4.18 4.97
CA TRP A 95 -9.43 -4.17 3.94
C TRP A 95 -10.67 -3.40 4.38
N ILE A 96 -11.35 -3.85 5.44
CA ILE A 96 -12.59 -3.22 5.93
C ILE A 96 -12.31 -1.82 6.49
N GLY A 97 -11.21 -1.65 7.25
CA GLY A 97 -10.86 -0.36 7.83
C GLY A 97 -10.65 0.73 6.78
N LEU A 98 -9.98 0.43 5.67
CA LEU A 98 -9.80 1.39 4.57
C LEU A 98 -11.11 1.68 3.83
N ILE A 99 -12.00 0.70 3.67
CA ILE A 99 -13.34 0.92 3.12
C ILE A 99 -14.13 1.87 4.01
N ILE A 100 -14.11 1.67 5.33
CA ILE A 100 -14.79 2.55 6.29
C ILE A 100 -14.22 3.97 6.21
N LEU A 101 -12.89 4.11 6.18
CA LEU A 101 -12.21 5.41 6.06
C LEU A 101 -12.62 6.11 4.76
N GLY A 102 -12.53 5.44 3.61
CA GLY A 102 -12.94 5.99 2.31
C GLY A 102 -14.43 6.34 2.24
N THR A 103 -15.29 5.57 2.92
CA THR A 103 -16.75 5.79 2.87
C THR A 103 -17.14 7.00 3.68
N PHE A 104 -16.67 7.08 4.93
CA PHE A 104 -17.21 8.01 5.92
C PHE A 104 -16.29 9.20 6.21
N LEU A 105 -14.97 9.07 6.04
CA LEU A 105 -14.00 10.09 6.42
C LEU A 105 -13.35 10.80 5.23
N ARG A 106 -13.48 10.27 4.00
CA ARG A 106 -13.06 10.97 2.78
C ARG A 106 -14.20 11.83 2.22
N GLY A 107 -13.95 13.13 2.15
CA GLY A 107 -14.89 14.13 1.63
C GLY A 107 -14.41 14.76 0.30
N PRO A 108 -14.85 15.99 -0.01
CA PRO A 108 -14.42 16.72 -1.20
C PRO A 108 -12.89 16.76 -1.37
N ASN A 109 -12.42 16.68 -2.62
CA ASN A 109 -11.00 16.64 -3.00
C ASN A 109 -10.23 15.45 -2.39
N TRP A 110 -10.93 14.41 -1.94
CA TRP A 110 -10.36 13.29 -1.20
C TRP A 110 -9.65 13.70 0.10
N ASN A 111 -9.98 14.86 0.66
CA ASN A 111 -9.45 15.29 1.95
C ASN A 111 -10.02 14.45 3.08
N PHE A 112 -9.27 14.38 4.18
CA PHE A 112 -9.71 13.73 5.40
C PHE A 112 -10.60 14.68 6.20
N PHE A 113 -11.75 14.19 6.66
CA PHE A 113 -12.65 14.89 7.56
C PHE A 113 -12.84 14.05 8.82
N GLY A 114 -12.64 14.67 9.97
CA GLY A 114 -12.83 14.04 11.27
C GLY A 114 -14.29 13.64 11.51
N ILE A 115 -14.50 12.79 12.51
CA ILE A 115 -15.85 12.47 12.97
C ILE A 115 -16.48 13.79 13.49
N TYR A 116 -17.57 14.22 12.86
CA TYR A 116 -18.28 15.50 13.08
C TYR A 116 -17.67 16.76 12.44
N GLU A 117 -16.64 16.65 11.60
CA GLU A 117 -16.16 17.80 10.81
C GLU A 117 -17.09 18.05 9.61
N PHE A 118 -17.47 19.31 9.37
CA PHE A 118 -18.28 19.68 8.21
C PHE A 118 -17.45 19.57 6.93
N TRP A 119 -18.06 19.01 5.87
CA TRP A 119 -17.40 18.82 4.59
C TRP A 119 -17.35 20.13 3.79
N ASP A 120 -16.31 20.93 4.02
CA ASP A 120 -16.03 22.11 3.23
C ASP A 120 -15.26 21.76 1.94
N VAL A 121 -15.83 22.14 0.80
CA VAL A 121 -15.24 21.94 -0.53
C VAL A 121 -13.97 22.78 -0.72
N HIS A 122 -13.83 23.88 0.01
CA HIS A 122 -12.69 24.80 -0.09
C HIS A 122 -11.56 24.46 0.88
N LYS A 123 -11.68 23.37 1.65
CA LYS A 123 -10.58 22.88 2.49
C LYS A 123 -9.40 22.51 1.58
N LEU A 124 -8.29 23.22 1.74
CA LEU A 124 -7.03 22.95 1.06
C LEU A 124 -6.03 22.46 2.10
N GLU A 125 -5.83 21.15 2.17
CA GLU A 125 -4.77 20.59 3.01
C GLU A 125 -3.41 20.80 2.31
N VAL A 126 -2.51 21.52 2.97
CA VAL A 126 -1.15 21.72 2.48
C VAL A 126 -0.39 20.40 2.59
N LEU A 127 -0.26 19.70 1.48
CA LEU A 127 0.52 18.48 1.40
C LEU A 127 2.02 18.81 1.38
N ASN A 128 2.61 18.97 2.56
CA ASN A 128 4.07 19.11 2.76
C ASN A 128 4.78 17.77 2.51
N ASN A 129 4.72 17.31 1.28
CA ASN A 129 5.28 16.04 0.83
C ASN A 129 6.79 16.12 0.77
N VAL A 130 7.47 15.22 1.48
CA VAL A 130 8.93 15.12 1.46
C VAL A 130 9.33 13.73 0.97
N ASN A 131 10.32 13.66 0.09
CA ASN A 131 10.87 12.40 -0.37
C ASN A 131 11.95 11.90 0.59
N LEU A 132 12.19 10.59 0.62
CA LEU A 132 13.25 10.03 1.45
C LEU A 132 14.63 10.58 1.07
N SER A 133 14.88 10.77 -0.23
CA SER A 133 16.12 11.37 -0.73
C SER A 133 16.31 12.79 -0.18
N GLU A 134 15.27 13.63 -0.17
CA GLU A 134 15.32 14.96 0.45
C GLU A 134 15.61 14.90 1.96
N TYR A 135 15.06 13.92 2.67
CA TYR A 135 15.32 13.75 4.11
C TYR A 135 16.80 13.44 4.38
N VAL A 136 17.43 12.64 3.53
CA VAL A 136 18.85 12.28 3.69
C VAL A 136 19.75 13.40 3.19
N TRP A 137 19.60 13.82 1.94
CA TRP A 137 20.51 14.79 1.31
C TRP A 137 20.37 16.18 1.92
N ILE A 138 19.14 16.70 2.02
CA ILE A 138 18.92 18.08 2.46
C ILE A 138 18.92 18.16 3.99
N ARG A 139 18.08 17.37 4.67
CA ARG A 139 17.90 17.54 6.13
C ARG A 139 19.04 16.95 6.96
N THR A 140 19.64 15.85 6.51
CA THR A 140 20.66 15.14 7.29
C THR A 140 22.07 15.54 6.90
N LEU A 141 22.33 15.65 5.58
CA LEU A 141 23.66 15.93 5.05
C LEU A 141 23.90 17.39 4.68
N ASP A 142 22.86 18.24 4.71
CA ASP A 142 22.89 19.66 4.29
C ASP A 142 23.50 19.87 2.89
N GLN A 143 23.21 18.92 1.99
CA GLN A 143 23.67 18.92 0.60
C GLN A 143 22.49 19.08 -0.36
N PRO A 144 22.70 19.77 -1.51
CA PRO A 144 21.70 19.79 -2.55
C PRO A 144 21.48 18.37 -3.10
N LEU A 145 20.26 18.10 -3.60
CA LEU A 145 19.95 16.82 -4.23
C LEU A 145 20.93 16.55 -5.37
N PRO A 146 21.58 15.37 -5.40
CA PRO A 146 22.47 15.01 -6.49
C PRO A 146 21.74 15.08 -7.83
N ALA A 147 22.18 15.98 -8.69
CA ALA A 147 21.63 16.17 -10.03
C ALA A 147 22.78 16.24 -11.04
N ALA A 148 22.60 15.59 -12.19
CA ALA A 148 23.54 15.69 -13.29
C ALA A 148 23.43 17.05 -13.98
N ALA A 149 24.54 17.55 -14.52
CA ALA A 149 24.56 18.76 -15.34
C ALA A 149 23.65 18.61 -16.58
N ALA A 150 23.07 19.71 -17.04
CA ALA A 150 22.06 19.70 -18.12
C ALA A 150 22.61 19.13 -19.44
N ASP A 151 23.91 19.33 -19.70
CA ASP A 151 24.70 18.89 -20.84
C ASP A 151 25.30 17.48 -20.68
N ALA A 152 25.11 16.84 -19.52
CA ALA A 152 25.66 15.51 -19.26
C ALA A 152 25.06 14.44 -20.17
N SER A 153 25.87 13.42 -20.49
CA SER A 153 25.45 12.24 -21.26
C SER A 153 24.31 11.50 -20.56
N ALA A 154 23.51 10.77 -21.33
CA ALA A 154 22.38 10.00 -20.79
C ALA A 154 22.81 9.05 -19.65
N GLY A 155 23.98 8.40 -19.80
CA GLY A 155 24.54 7.53 -18.76
C GLY A 155 24.90 8.28 -17.47
N ALA A 156 25.50 9.46 -17.56
CA ALA A 156 25.83 10.28 -16.40
C ALA A 156 24.57 10.77 -15.66
N LYS A 157 23.51 11.11 -16.40
CA LYS A 157 22.19 11.44 -15.84
C LYS A 157 21.59 10.27 -15.09
N THR A 158 21.65 9.07 -15.66
CA THR A 158 21.17 7.85 -15.00
C THR A 158 21.92 7.55 -13.69
N VAL A 159 23.25 7.66 -13.69
CA VAL A 159 24.05 7.41 -12.49
C VAL A 159 23.72 8.43 -11.38
N ALA A 160 23.54 9.71 -11.73
CA ALA A 160 23.16 10.72 -10.75
C ALA A 160 21.78 10.45 -10.12
N ILE A 161 20.80 10.00 -10.92
CA ILE A 161 19.46 9.62 -10.43
C ILE A 161 19.56 8.41 -9.48
N LEU A 162 20.31 7.37 -9.86
CA LEU A 162 20.49 6.18 -9.02
C LEU A 162 21.23 6.51 -7.73
N TRP A 163 22.17 7.46 -7.76
CA TRP A 163 22.86 7.93 -6.57
C TRP A 163 21.94 8.72 -5.65
N ARG A 164 21.13 9.64 -6.21
CA ARG A 164 20.12 10.43 -5.49
C ARG A 164 19.16 9.52 -4.72
N GLU A 165 18.65 8.48 -5.36
CA GLU A 165 17.66 7.55 -4.80
C GLU A 165 18.27 6.27 -4.20
N SER A 166 19.60 6.21 -4.09
CA SER A 166 20.33 5.01 -3.63
C SER A 166 19.85 4.52 -2.26
N VAL A 167 19.62 5.45 -1.32
CA VAL A 167 19.14 5.11 0.03
C VAL A 167 17.75 4.46 -0.02
N GLY A 168 16.85 4.99 -0.84
CA GLY A 168 15.52 4.41 -1.04
C GLY A 168 15.59 3.04 -1.70
N LEU A 169 16.40 2.89 -2.75
CA LEU A 169 16.60 1.63 -3.45
C LEU A 169 17.20 0.56 -2.53
N ILE A 170 18.22 0.92 -1.75
CA ILE A 170 18.83 0.03 -0.75
C ILE A 170 17.81 -0.34 0.32
N ALA A 171 17.00 0.61 0.80
CA ALA A 171 15.97 0.33 1.79
C ALA A 171 14.92 -0.66 1.25
N VAL A 172 14.45 -0.49 0.01
CA VAL A 172 13.49 -1.41 -0.63
C VAL A 172 14.11 -2.79 -0.86
N LEU A 173 15.35 -2.86 -1.33
CA LEU A 173 16.07 -4.13 -1.51
C LEU A 173 16.33 -4.83 -0.17
N ALA A 174 16.73 -4.10 0.86
CA ALA A 174 16.90 -4.63 2.20
C ALA A 174 15.56 -5.18 2.73
N TYR A 175 14.46 -4.45 2.50
CA TYR A 175 13.13 -4.86 2.92
C TYR A 175 12.66 -6.14 2.20
N LEU A 176 12.77 -6.24 0.87
CA LEU A 176 12.20 -7.37 0.11
C LEU A 176 13.16 -8.56 -0.04
N VAL A 177 14.48 -8.35 -0.02
CA VAL A 177 15.47 -9.39 -0.30
C VAL A 177 16.22 -9.84 0.94
N VAL A 178 16.61 -8.89 1.81
CA VAL A 178 17.44 -9.20 2.99
C VAL A 178 16.58 -9.57 4.20
N LEU A 179 15.42 -8.93 4.38
CA LEU A 179 14.56 -9.19 5.53
C LEU A 179 13.97 -10.61 5.54
N PRO A 180 13.55 -11.22 4.41
CA PRO A 180 13.10 -12.62 4.40
C PRO A 180 14.10 -13.63 4.98
N PRO A 181 15.36 -13.74 4.52
CA PRO A 181 16.32 -14.65 5.12
C PRO A 181 16.64 -14.30 6.59
N LEU A 182 16.65 -13.00 6.96
CA LEU A 182 16.80 -12.60 8.36
C LEU A 182 15.64 -13.10 9.23
N MET A 183 14.41 -13.00 8.76
CA MET A 183 13.21 -13.53 9.42
C MET A 183 13.26 -15.06 9.54
N ALA A 184 13.80 -15.76 8.55
CA ALA A 184 14.02 -17.20 8.59
C ALA A 184 15.00 -17.61 9.71
N MET A 185 16.04 -16.81 9.95
CA MET A 185 17.04 -17.12 10.98
C MET A 185 16.57 -16.78 12.39
N THR A 186 15.69 -15.78 12.54
CA THR A 186 15.29 -15.20 13.83
C THR A 186 13.92 -15.68 14.30
N VAL A 187 12.85 -14.96 13.93
CA VAL A 187 11.49 -15.12 14.48
C VAL A 187 10.75 -16.33 13.89
N PHE A 188 10.96 -16.60 12.59
CA PHE A 188 10.21 -17.63 11.86
C PHE A 188 11.01 -18.91 11.59
N ARG A 189 12.07 -19.16 12.35
CA ARG A 189 12.93 -20.35 12.18
C ARG A 189 12.17 -21.67 12.16
N LYS A 190 11.17 -21.83 13.03
CA LYS A 190 10.33 -23.04 13.08
C LYS A 190 9.47 -23.21 11.80
N PHE A 191 9.01 -22.11 11.22
CA PHE A 191 8.26 -22.13 9.96
C PHE A 191 9.18 -22.45 8.79
N PHE A 192 10.35 -21.82 8.72
CA PHE A 192 11.34 -22.07 7.68
C PHE A 192 11.73 -23.56 7.57
N ILE A 193 12.01 -24.21 8.70
CA ILE A 193 12.39 -25.63 8.74
C ILE A 193 11.27 -26.53 8.20
N ARG A 194 10.00 -26.21 8.47
CA ARG A 194 8.85 -27.03 8.03
C ARG A 194 8.47 -26.79 6.57
N MET A 195 8.59 -25.56 6.09
CA MET A 195 8.13 -25.14 4.76
C MET A 195 9.19 -25.33 3.67
N GLY A 196 10.47 -25.31 4.06
CA GLY A 196 11.58 -25.21 3.11
C GLY A 196 11.74 -23.79 2.55
N PHE A 197 12.83 -23.60 1.81
CA PHE A 197 13.29 -22.27 1.40
C PHE A 197 12.28 -21.52 0.53
N VAL A 198 11.84 -22.10 -0.58
CA VAL A 198 11.00 -21.41 -1.58
C VAL A 198 9.65 -20.98 -0.99
N ARG A 199 8.94 -21.89 -0.33
CA ARG A 199 7.62 -21.60 0.27
C ARG A 199 7.72 -20.53 1.35
N PHE A 200 8.80 -20.57 2.14
CA PHE A 200 9.04 -19.54 3.14
C PHE A 200 9.34 -18.18 2.51
N MET A 201 10.15 -18.12 1.45
CA MET A 201 10.45 -16.86 0.76
C MET A 201 9.20 -16.22 0.14
N VAL A 202 8.29 -17.04 -0.40
CA VAL A 202 7.01 -16.53 -0.90
C VAL A 202 6.14 -16.03 0.25
N LEU A 203 5.96 -16.82 1.33
CA LEU A 203 5.15 -16.41 2.48
C LEU A 203 5.66 -15.11 3.12
N SER A 204 6.96 -15.02 3.36
CA SER A 204 7.59 -13.85 3.97
C SER A 204 7.41 -12.62 3.10
N ASN A 205 7.64 -12.70 1.78
CA ASN A 205 7.38 -11.58 0.89
C ASN A 205 5.91 -11.15 0.87
N LEU A 206 4.95 -12.09 0.88
CA LEU A 206 3.52 -11.75 0.97
C LEU A 206 3.19 -11.01 2.27
N ILE A 207 3.76 -11.43 3.40
CA ILE A 207 3.60 -10.74 4.69
C ILE A 207 4.23 -9.34 4.65
N LEU A 208 5.38 -9.19 4.01
CA LEU A 208 6.04 -7.89 3.86
C LEU A 208 5.24 -6.96 2.96
N PHE A 209 4.69 -7.42 1.83
CA PHE A 209 3.78 -6.61 1.02
C PHE A 209 2.52 -6.21 1.77
N MET A 210 1.96 -7.10 2.59
CA MET A 210 0.83 -6.79 3.46
C MET A 210 1.21 -5.73 4.51
N ALA A 211 2.40 -5.83 5.11
CA ALA A 211 2.89 -4.88 6.10
C ALA A 211 3.37 -3.54 5.49
N ALA A 212 3.69 -3.50 4.19
CA ALA A 212 4.18 -2.30 3.53
C ALA A 212 3.16 -1.16 3.60
N LEU A 213 1.87 -1.44 3.42
CA LEU A 213 0.81 -0.43 3.51
C LEU A 213 0.73 0.24 4.89
N PRO A 214 0.53 -0.45 6.02
CA PRO A 214 0.48 0.20 7.32
C PRO A 214 1.80 0.88 7.68
N ILE A 215 2.95 0.32 7.29
CA ILE A 215 4.26 0.99 7.45
C ILE A 215 4.27 2.32 6.69
N LYS A 216 3.84 2.33 5.42
CA LYS A 216 3.76 3.53 4.59
C LYS A 216 2.78 4.55 5.18
N MET A 217 1.65 4.11 5.72
CA MET A 217 0.70 5.00 6.42
C MET A 217 1.34 5.69 7.63
N VAL A 218 2.09 4.94 8.45
CA VAL A 218 2.81 5.51 9.59
C VAL A 218 3.90 6.48 9.13
N LEU A 219 4.69 6.13 8.11
CA LEU A 219 5.70 7.03 7.53
C LEU A 219 5.08 8.33 7.00
N ARG A 220 3.90 8.20 6.38
CA ARG A 220 3.13 9.33 5.85
C ARG A 220 2.67 10.26 6.97
N TRP A 221 2.12 9.71 8.05
CA TRP A 221 1.57 10.51 9.14
C TRP A 221 2.64 11.09 10.08
N ALA A 222 3.70 10.33 10.38
CA ALA A 222 4.73 10.76 11.31
C ALA A 222 5.78 11.68 10.67
N PHE A 223 6.12 11.46 9.39
CA PHE A 223 7.24 12.14 8.74
C PHE A 223 6.86 12.89 7.46
N ASN A 224 5.58 12.89 7.07
CA ASN A 224 5.10 13.45 5.79
C ASN A 224 5.80 12.86 4.56
N LEU A 225 6.29 11.62 4.68
CA LEU A 225 7.02 10.94 3.63
C LEU A 225 6.06 10.57 2.49
N LYS A 226 6.33 11.07 1.28
CA LYS A 226 5.55 10.73 0.07
C LYS A 226 6.14 9.52 -0.62
N TYR A 227 7.39 9.61 -1.04
CA TYR A 227 8.08 8.53 -1.75
C TYR A 227 9.33 8.06 -1.00
N ILE A 228 9.50 6.75 -0.93
CA ILE A 228 10.73 6.07 -0.50
C ILE A 228 11.74 6.13 -1.64
N VAL A 229 11.28 5.93 -2.87
CA VAL A 229 12.06 6.11 -4.10
C VAL A 229 11.27 7.02 -5.02
N ALA A 230 11.85 8.12 -5.47
CA ALA A 230 11.24 9.06 -6.40
C ALA A 230 12.08 9.20 -7.68
N ILE A 231 11.65 8.52 -8.75
CA ILE A 231 12.25 8.64 -10.09
C ILE A 231 11.17 9.10 -11.07
N PRO A 232 10.79 10.40 -11.04
CA PRO A 232 9.79 10.94 -11.96
C PRO A 232 10.21 10.80 -13.43
N GLU A 233 11.52 10.78 -13.72
CA GLU A 233 12.06 10.64 -15.08
C GLU A 233 11.66 9.32 -15.74
N TRP A 234 11.39 8.28 -14.94
CA TRP A 234 10.98 6.95 -15.39
C TRP A 234 9.59 6.55 -14.90
N PHE A 235 8.82 7.48 -14.33
CA PHE A 235 7.54 7.20 -13.66
C PHE A 235 7.63 6.09 -12.61
N PHE A 236 8.79 5.95 -11.95
CA PHE A 236 9.05 4.92 -10.96
C PHE A 236 9.10 5.55 -9.57
N ASN A 237 7.96 5.52 -8.88
CA ASN A 237 7.87 6.00 -7.50
C ASN A 237 7.25 4.93 -6.57
N ILE A 238 7.84 4.76 -5.38
CA ILE A 238 7.46 3.76 -4.37
C ILE A 238 7.17 4.42 -3.03
#